data_AF-Q9NGP0-F1
#
_entry.id   AF-Q9NGP0-F1
#
_cell.length_a   1.000
_cell.length_b   1.000
_cell.length_c   1.000
_cell.angle_alpha   90.00
_cell.angle_beta   90.00
_cell.angle_gamma   90.00
#
_symmetry.space_group_name_H-M   'P 1'
#
loop_
_entity.id
_entity.type
_entity.pdbx_description
1 polymer ?
#
loop_
_entity_poly.entity_id
_entity_poly.type
_entity_poly.pdbx_seq_one_letter_code
_entity_poly.pdbx_strand_id
1 'polypeptide(L)'
;MVAFRMMSMALLVVVASSWWASPVEAASSPRVDHRLVRRSLFDPSCTGVFDRELLGRLNRVCDDCYNVFREPKVATECRSHCFLNPAFIQCLEYIIPEVLHEEYQANVQLVGK
;
A
#
# COMPACT_ATOMS: atom_id res chain seq x y z
N MET A 1 21.08 11.79 33.35
CA MET A 1 21.51 10.46 32.85
C MET A 1 20.85 9.33 33.65
N VAL A 2 19.51 9.34 33.78
CA VAL A 2 18.76 8.34 34.58
C VAL A 2 17.65 7.66 33.75
N ALA A 3 17.49 8.04 32.47
CA ALA A 3 16.48 7.44 31.58
C ALA A 3 16.82 6.02 31.11
N PHE A 4 18.07 5.56 31.25
CA PHE A 4 18.47 4.19 30.92
C PHE A 4 18.13 3.16 32.01
N ARG A 5 17.42 3.55 33.08
CA ARG A 5 16.92 2.60 34.10
C ARG A 5 15.68 1.81 33.67
N MET A 6 15.14 2.04 32.48
CA MET A 6 13.92 1.34 32.02
C MET A 6 14.12 -0.15 31.65
N MET A 7 15.33 -0.71 31.78
CA MET A 7 15.57 -2.13 31.50
C MET A 7 15.88 -2.99 32.74
N SER A 8 15.71 -2.49 33.97
CA SER A 8 16.01 -3.30 35.17
C SER A 8 15.06 -3.08 36.34
N MET A 9 13.80 -3.50 36.18
CA MET A 9 12.92 -3.95 37.27
C MET A 9 12.21 -5.21 36.74
N ALA A 10 12.86 -6.37 36.75
CA ALA A 10 12.70 -7.38 37.81
C ALA A 10 11.21 -7.64 38.11
N LEU A 11 10.62 -8.62 37.43
CA LEU A 11 10.37 -9.98 37.94
C LEU A 11 9.22 -10.08 38.97
N LEU A 12 8.30 -11.01 38.67
CA LEU A 12 7.52 -11.84 39.60
C LEU A 12 6.33 -11.20 40.35
N VAL A 13 5.13 -11.28 39.77
CA VAL A 13 3.89 -11.38 40.55
C VAL A 13 2.96 -12.41 39.91
N VAL A 14 2.97 -13.60 40.53
CA VAL A 14 1.84 -14.52 40.75
C VAL A 14 1.40 -15.41 39.57
N VAL A 15 2.08 -16.55 39.53
CA VAL A 15 1.51 -17.88 39.26
C VAL A 15 0.29 -18.11 40.16
N ALA A 16 -0.89 -18.35 39.58
CA ALA A 16 -2.00 -19.17 40.11
C ALA A 16 -3.19 -19.00 39.16
N SER A 17 -3.44 -19.97 38.29
CA SER A 17 -4.37 -21.09 38.53
C SER A 17 -5.63 -20.88 37.70
N SER A 18 -5.73 -21.61 36.59
CA SER A 18 -6.78 -22.60 36.35
C SER A 18 -6.84 -22.88 34.86
N TRP A 19 -6.28 -24.02 34.51
CA TRP A 19 -6.40 -24.64 33.22
C TRP A 19 -7.88 -24.81 32.87
N TRP A 20 -8.38 -24.00 31.94
CA TRP A 20 -9.59 -24.29 31.20
C TRP A 20 -9.17 -24.50 29.74
N ALA A 21 -8.82 -25.75 29.45
CA ALA A 21 -8.56 -26.21 28.10
C ALA A 21 -9.91 -26.32 27.39
N SER A 22 -10.37 -25.24 26.77
CA SER A 22 -11.47 -25.32 25.81
C SER A 22 -10.91 -25.90 24.50
N PRO A 23 -11.50 -26.98 23.96
CA PRO A 23 -11.07 -27.52 22.67
C PRO A 23 -11.34 -26.48 21.58
N VAL A 24 -10.26 -26.04 20.93
CA VAL A 24 -10.36 -25.21 19.73
C VAL A 24 -10.81 -26.12 18.60
N GLU A 25 -12.10 -26.13 18.32
CA GLU A 25 -12.61 -26.61 17.04
C GLU A 25 -12.03 -25.68 15.98
N ALA A 26 -10.89 -26.09 15.43
CA ALA A 26 -10.26 -25.48 14.29
C ALA A 26 -11.17 -25.73 13.08
N ALA A 27 -12.25 -24.98 13.00
CA ALA A 27 -12.98 -24.76 11.77
C ALA A 27 -11.99 -24.10 10.82
N SER A 28 -11.31 -24.93 10.02
CA SER A 28 -10.51 -24.53 8.88
C SER A 28 -11.46 -23.94 7.84
N SER A 29 -11.93 -22.72 8.10
CA SER A 29 -12.58 -21.91 7.09
C SER A 29 -11.53 -21.73 5.98
N PRO A 30 -11.83 -22.13 4.73
CA PRO A 30 -10.91 -21.86 3.63
C PRO A 30 -10.64 -20.36 3.66
N ARG A 31 -9.37 -19.97 3.88
CA ARG A 31 -8.89 -18.62 3.59
C ARG A 31 -9.04 -18.46 2.09
N VAL A 32 -10.25 -18.11 1.66
CA VAL A 32 -10.41 -17.35 0.43
C VAL A 32 -9.65 -16.08 0.72
N ASP A 33 -8.47 -15.98 0.13
CA ASP A 33 -7.63 -14.81 0.19
C ASP A 33 -8.40 -13.71 -0.56
N HIS A 34 -9.35 -13.09 0.15
CA HIS A 34 -9.97 -11.85 -0.26
C HIS A 34 -8.89 -10.79 -0.12
N ARG A 35 -7.91 -10.83 -1.04
CA ARG A 35 -7.09 -9.69 -1.37
C ARG A 35 -8.10 -8.62 -1.74
N LEU A 36 -8.46 -7.79 -0.76
CA LEU A 36 -9.41 -6.70 -0.93
C LEU A 36 -8.84 -5.87 -2.07
N VAL A 37 -9.35 -6.09 -3.29
CA VAL A 37 -9.02 -5.27 -4.43
C VAL A 37 -9.61 -3.93 -4.06
N ARG A 38 -8.77 -3.06 -3.49
CA ARG A 38 -9.13 -1.69 -3.17
C ARG A 38 -9.75 -1.15 -4.44
N ARG A 39 -11.02 -0.77 -4.37
CA ARG A 39 -11.73 -0.18 -5.52
C ARG A 39 -10.85 0.97 -5.98
N SER A 40 -10.16 0.80 -7.10
CA SER A 40 -9.22 1.81 -7.58
C SER A 40 -10.04 3.07 -7.82
N LEU A 41 -9.76 4.14 -7.07
CA LEU A 41 -10.30 5.48 -7.33
C LEU A 41 -9.70 5.95 -8.64
N PHE A 42 -10.29 5.48 -9.73
CA PHE A 42 -9.95 5.88 -11.08
C PHE A 42 -10.81 7.08 -11.45
N ASP A 43 -10.19 8.10 -12.03
CA ASP A 43 -10.89 9.24 -12.59
C ASP A 43 -11.51 8.81 -13.94
N PRO A 44 -12.85 8.69 -14.05
CA PRO A 44 -13.49 8.33 -15.32
C PRO A 44 -13.26 9.38 -16.42
N SER A 45 -12.64 10.52 -16.10
CA SER A 45 -12.31 11.58 -17.04
C SER A 45 -11.09 11.27 -17.92
N CYS A 46 -10.40 10.15 -17.71
CA CYS A 46 -9.32 9.71 -18.60
C CYS A 46 -9.91 9.14 -19.89
N THR A 47 -9.62 9.79 -21.02
CA THR A 47 -10.21 9.56 -22.34
C THR A 47 -9.40 8.58 -23.19
N GLY A 48 -8.17 8.26 -22.78
CA GLY A 48 -7.29 7.32 -23.45
C GLY A 48 -7.73 5.85 -23.35
N VAL A 49 -6.77 4.94 -23.55
CA VAL A 49 -7.06 3.50 -23.54
C VAL A 49 -7.45 3.04 -22.14
N PHE A 50 -8.66 2.49 -22.04
CA PHE A 50 -9.16 1.91 -20.80
C PHE A 50 -8.70 0.46 -20.60
N ASP A 51 -7.40 0.29 -20.39
CA ASP A 51 -6.82 -0.99 -20.02
C ASP A 51 -6.74 -1.12 -18.49
N ARG A 52 -7.47 -2.10 -17.94
CA ARG A 52 -7.52 -2.36 -16.49
C ARG A 52 -6.16 -2.78 -15.93
N GLU A 53 -5.37 -3.53 -16.68
CA GLU A 53 -4.07 -4.01 -16.24
C GLU A 53 -3.06 -2.86 -16.20
N LEU A 54 -3.07 -2.03 -17.25
CA LEU A 54 -2.25 -0.82 -17.34
C LEU A 54 -2.53 0.14 -16.18
N LEU A 55 -3.80 0.46 -15.96
CA LEU A 55 -4.24 1.29 -14.85
C LEU A 55 -3.93 0.65 -13.49
N GLY A 56 -3.99 -0.67 -13.38
CA GLY A 56 -3.57 -1.40 -12.20
C GLY A 56 -2.07 -1.29 -11.93
N ARG A 57 -1.22 -1.26 -12.96
CA ARG A 57 0.22 -1.01 -12.84
C ARG A 57 0.51 0.42 -12.38
N LEU A 58 -0.11 1.42 -13.00
CA LEU A 58 0.08 2.83 -12.62
C LEU A 58 -0.42 3.10 -11.19
N ASN A 59 -1.57 2.54 -10.81
CA ASN A 59 -2.09 2.67 -9.45
C ASN A 59 -1.19 2.06 -8.37
N ARG A 60 -0.48 0.96 -8.68
CA ARG A 60 0.46 0.34 -7.75
C ARG A 60 1.60 1.28 -7.40
N VAL A 61 2.14 2.02 -8.37
CA VAL A 61 3.17 3.05 -8.11
C VAL A 61 2.68 4.06 -7.08
N CYS A 62 1.44 4.54 -7.21
CA CYS A 62 0.87 5.49 -6.26
C CYS A 62 0.61 4.88 -4.86
N ASP A 63 0.20 3.60 -4.79
CA ASP A 63 0.00 2.92 -3.50
C ASP A 63 1.34 2.64 -2.80
N ASP A 64 2.36 2.21 -3.55
CA ASP A 64 3.70 1.97 -3.02
C ASP A 64 4.35 3.28 -2.56
N CYS A 65 4.19 4.35 -3.34
CA CYS A 65 4.61 5.70 -2.96
C CYS A 65 3.91 6.20 -1.69
N TYR A 66 2.59 5.98 -1.58
CA TYR A 66 1.84 6.26 -0.35
C TYR A 66 2.39 5.51 0.85
N ASN A 67 2.79 4.24 0.70
CA ASN A 67 3.34 3.44 1.79
C ASN A 67 4.71 3.97 2.25
N VAL A 68 5.49 4.57 1.35
CA VAL A 68 6.78 5.20 1.67
C VAL A 68 6.58 6.53 2.41
N PHE A 69 5.80 7.45 1.85
CA PHE A 69 5.61 8.79 2.45
C PHE A 69 4.62 8.79 3.62
N ARG A 70 3.74 7.78 3.71
CA ARG A 70 2.67 7.66 4.72
C ARG A 70 1.69 8.84 4.75
N GLU A 71 1.55 9.54 3.64
CA GLU A 71 0.67 10.71 3.49
C GLU A 71 -0.46 10.42 2.49
N PRO A 72 -1.74 10.42 2.92
CA PRO A 72 -2.86 10.01 2.05
C PRO A 72 -3.04 10.91 0.82
N LYS A 73 -2.62 12.17 0.91
CA LYS A 73 -2.66 13.13 -0.20
C LYS A 73 -1.79 12.70 -1.37
N VAL A 74 -0.63 12.07 -1.12
CA VAL A 74 0.27 11.56 -2.17
C VAL A 74 -0.45 10.58 -3.08
N ALA A 75 -1.23 9.66 -2.50
CA ALA A 75 -1.96 8.66 -3.27
C ALA A 75 -3.05 9.28 -4.16
N THR A 76 -3.71 10.34 -3.70
CA THR A 76 -4.76 11.04 -4.46
C THR A 76 -4.16 11.96 -5.52
N GLU A 77 -3.11 12.69 -5.20
CA GLU A 77 -2.42 13.59 -6.13
C GLU A 77 -1.74 12.80 -7.24
N CYS A 78 -1.06 11.69 -6.91
CA CYS A 78 -0.43 10.80 -7.88
C CYS A 78 -1.41 10.28 -8.95
N ARG A 79 -2.67 10.01 -8.58
CA ARG A 79 -3.72 9.53 -9.51
C ARG A 79 -4.46 10.65 -10.25
N SER A 80 -4.25 11.90 -9.84
CA SER A 80 -4.95 13.04 -10.42
C SER A 80 -4.53 13.25 -11.88
N HIS A 81 -5.42 13.84 -12.68
CA HIS A 81 -5.15 14.16 -14.08
C HIS A 81 -4.61 12.97 -14.88
N CYS A 82 -5.10 11.75 -14.61
CA CYS A 82 -4.68 10.54 -15.32
C CYS A 82 -3.17 10.29 -15.22
N PHE A 83 -2.60 10.49 -14.03
CA PHE A 83 -1.17 10.35 -13.75
C PHE A 83 -0.28 11.39 -14.45
N LEU A 84 -0.85 12.34 -15.22
CA LEU A 84 -0.14 13.48 -15.81
C LEU A 84 -0.01 14.62 -14.80
N ASN A 85 0.77 14.37 -13.74
CA ASN A 85 1.02 15.33 -12.68
C ASN A 85 2.45 15.14 -12.14
N PRO A 86 3.06 16.15 -11.52
CA PRO A 86 4.42 16.05 -11.00
C PRO A 86 4.56 15.05 -9.85
N ALA A 87 3.50 14.79 -9.08
CA ALA A 87 3.56 13.83 -7.97
C ALA A 87 3.78 12.39 -8.47
N PHE A 88 3.17 12.02 -9.61
CA PHE A 88 3.42 10.72 -10.24
C PHE A 88 4.88 10.56 -10.67
N ILE A 89 5.47 11.59 -11.28
CA ILE A 89 6.88 11.56 -11.71
C ILE A 89 7.80 11.37 -10.50
N GLN A 90 7.59 12.12 -9.42
CA GLN A 90 8.35 11.95 -8.18
C GLN A 90 8.19 10.54 -7.63
N CYS A 91 6.95 10.02 -7.52
CA CYS A 91 6.71 8.66 -7.07
C CYS A 91 7.44 7.60 -7.92
N LEU A 92 7.45 7.80 -9.23
CA LEU A 92 8.11 6.93 -10.18
C LEU A 92 9.64 6.95 -9.99
N GLU A 93 10.23 8.12 -9.73
CA GLU A 93 11.67 8.25 -9.40
C GLU A 93 12.04 7.57 -8.07
N TYR A 94 11.17 7.62 -7.06
CA TYR A 94 11.43 6.99 -5.76
C TYR A 94 11.21 5.48 -5.72
N ILE A 95 10.24 4.96 -6.49
CA ILE A 95 9.78 3.57 -6.38
C ILE A 95 10.32 2.69 -7.51
N ILE A 96 10.48 3.25 -8.72
CA ILE A 96 10.78 2.49 -9.93
C ILE A 96 12.25 2.72 -10.33
N PRO A 97 12.99 1.68 -10.75
CA PRO A 97 14.32 1.84 -11.31
C PRO A 97 14.31 2.69 -12.59
N GLU A 98 15.32 3.54 -12.79
CA GLU A 98 15.43 4.49 -13.92
C GLU A 98 15.22 3.84 -15.30
N VAL A 99 15.73 2.62 -15.50
CA VAL A 99 15.59 1.86 -16.76
C VAL A 99 14.14 1.58 -17.17
N LEU A 100 13.18 1.64 -16.25
CA LEU A 100 11.75 1.41 -16.53
C LEU A 100 10.96 2.72 -16.62
N HIS A 101 11.59 3.87 -16.38
CA HIS A 101 10.88 5.15 -16.33
C HIS A 101 10.22 5.48 -17.67
N GLU A 102 10.94 5.29 -18.78
CA GLU A 102 10.42 5.56 -20.12
C GLU A 102 9.18 4.71 -20.45
N GLU A 103 9.16 3.44 -20.06
CA GLU A 103 8.01 2.55 -20.26
C GLU A 103 6.78 3.07 -19.50
N TYR A 104 6.96 3.42 -18.23
CA TYR A 104 5.88 3.96 -17.42
C TYR A 104 5.39 5.32 -17.92
N GLN A 105 6.29 6.19 -18.38
CA GLN A 105 5.91 7.48 -18.97
C GLN A 105 5.12 7.31 -20.28
N ALA A 106 5.51 6.36 -21.14
CA ALA A 106 4.75 6.03 -22.35
C ALA A 106 3.35 5.47 -22.00
N ASN A 107 3.27 4.62 -20.96
CA ASN A 107 2.02 4.09 -20.46
C ASN A 107 1.07 5.18 -19.95
N VAL A 108 1.59 6.21 -19.28
CA VAL A 108 0.80 7.37 -18.85
C VAL A 108 0.24 8.15 -20.04
N GLN A 109 1.01 8.32 -21.12
CA GLN A 109 0.54 9.00 -22.33
C GLN A 109 -0.61 8.23 -23.01
N LEU A 110 -0.62 6.90 -22.93
CA LEU A 110 -1.68 6.08 -23.51
C LEU A 110 -3.03 6.21 -22.79
N VAL A 111 -3.01 6.48 -21.47
CA VAL A 111 -4.22 6.63 -20.64
C VAL A 111 -4.66 8.08 -20.44
N GLY A 112 -3.87 9.05 -20.92
CA GLY A 112 -4.06 10.48 -20.69
C GLY A 112 -5.41 11.05 -21.14
N LYS A 113 -5.58 12.36 -20.95
CA LYS A 113 -6.75 13.12 -21.41
C LYS A 113 -6.62 13.55 -22.87
#